data_AF-A0A833TV14-F1
#
_entry.id   AF-A0A833TV14-F1
#
_cell.length_a   1.000
_cell.length_b   1.000
_cell.length_c   1.000
_cell.angle_alpha   90.00
_cell.angle_beta   90.00
_cell.angle_gamma   90.00
#
_symmetry.space_group_name_H-M   'P 1'
#
loop_
_entity.id
_entity.type
_entity.pdbx_description
1 polymer ?
#
loop_
_entity_poly.entity_id
_entity_poly.type
_entity_poly.pdbx_seq_one_letter_code
_entity_poly.pdbx_strand_id
1 'polypeptide(L)'
;MKKGDWTCPECNFMNFSGNIRCLKCKAEGPKRVSTAEVEMKEGDWNCLQCDFMNFASNRKCLRCREPRPKIPGKWECPSCNFMNFSRNIRCLKCEAEGPKRVSAAEVEMKIGDWNCPQCEFMNFASNRKCLHCREPRPKILENGNAPHVTLNYRKNIACLCNCERPRERATSEYE
;
A
#
# COMPACT_ATOMS: atom_id res chain seq x y z
N MET A 1 23.22 19.74 -27.70
CA MET A 1 23.00 20.28 -26.35
C MET A 1 21.63 19.81 -25.89
N LYS A 2 21.53 19.02 -24.81
CA LYS A 2 20.24 18.57 -24.25
C LYS A 2 19.63 19.71 -23.44
N LYS A 3 18.31 19.69 -23.27
CA LYS A 3 17.61 20.65 -22.40
C LYS A 3 18.23 20.60 -21.00
N GLY A 4 18.75 21.74 -20.54
CA GLY A 4 19.43 21.87 -19.24
C GLY A 4 20.96 21.80 -19.29
N ASP A 5 21.58 21.36 -20.39
CA ASP A 5 23.03 21.54 -20.57
C ASP A 5 23.34 23.04 -20.64
N TRP A 6 24.50 23.45 -20.13
CA TRP A 6 24.82 24.86 -20.00
C TRP A 6 26.28 25.12 -20.33
N THR A 7 26.54 26.27 -20.95
CA THR A 7 27.90 26.72 -21.25
C THR A 7 28.37 27.66 -20.15
N CYS A 8 29.56 27.42 -19.62
CA CYS A 8 30.10 28.23 -18.53
C CYS A 8 30.38 29.67 -19.01
N PRO A 9 29.86 30.71 -18.34
CA PRO A 9 30.07 32.10 -18.76
C PRO A 9 31.53 32.55 -18.60
N GLU A 10 32.28 31.97 -17.66
CA GLU A 10 33.66 32.35 -17.35
C GLU A 10 34.68 31.77 -18.33
N CYS A 11 34.47 30.53 -18.79
CA CYS A 11 35.49 29.80 -19.58
C CYS A 11 34.94 29.10 -20.82
N ASN A 12 33.68 29.38 -21.19
CA ASN A 12 32.97 28.85 -22.35
C ASN A 12 32.94 27.31 -22.45
N PHE A 13 33.17 26.61 -21.35
CA PHE A 13 33.18 25.14 -21.31
C PHE A 13 31.75 24.61 -21.25
N MET A 14 31.41 23.66 -22.12
CA MET A 14 30.10 23.01 -22.12
C MET A 14 29.99 22.03 -20.95
N ASN A 15 29.02 22.23 -20.08
CA ASN A 15 28.71 21.37 -18.95
C ASN A 15 27.38 20.66 -19.18
N PHE A 16 27.30 19.41 -18.74
CA PHE A 16 26.05 18.68 -18.72
C PHE A 16 25.11 19.21 -17.63
N SER A 17 23.80 19.10 -17.87
CA SER A 17 22.71 19.51 -16.97
C SER A 17 22.82 19.09 -15.50
N GLY A 18 23.50 17.97 -15.21
CA GLY A 18 23.72 17.51 -13.83
C GLY A 18 24.74 18.34 -13.04
N ASN A 19 25.65 19.03 -13.72
CA ASN A 19 26.74 19.77 -13.11
C ASN A 19 26.26 21.13 -12.59
N ILE A 20 26.35 21.34 -11.28
CA ILE A 20 26.03 22.62 -10.63
C ILE A 20 27.20 23.60 -10.63
N ARG A 21 28.39 23.14 -10.99
CA ARG A 21 29.62 23.91 -11.13
C ARG A 21 30.34 23.51 -12.41
N CYS A 22 31.07 24.43 -13.00
CA CYS A 22 31.83 24.13 -14.21
C CYS A 22 32.89 23.07 -13.92
N LEU A 23 32.97 22.01 -14.73
CA LEU A 23 33.99 20.98 -14.55
C LEU A 23 35.42 21.52 -14.73
N LYS A 24 35.59 22.51 -15.61
CA LYS A 24 36.88 23.13 -15.95
C LYS A 24 37.35 24.16 -14.92
N CYS A 25 36.59 25.24 -14.71
CA CYS A 25 37.01 26.36 -13.86
C CYS A 25 36.34 26.42 -12.48
N LYS A 26 35.44 25.49 -12.16
CA LYS A 26 34.67 25.42 -10.90
C LYS A 26 33.73 26.61 -10.65
N ALA A 27 33.57 27.54 -11.59
CA ALA A 27 32.58 28.61 -11.52
C ALA A 27 31.18 28.04 -11.26
N GLU A 28 30.39 28.78 -10.49
CA GLU A 28 29.01 28.40 -10.17
C GLU A 28 28.17 28.34 -11.44
N GLY A 29 27.39 27.27 -11.58
CA GLY A 29 26.49 27.07 -12.70
C GLY A 29 25.14 27.76 -12.48
N PRO A 30 24.27 27.74 -13.51
CA PRO A 30 22.89 28.17 -13.35
C PRO A 30 22.23 27.40 -12.20
N LYS A 31 21.49 28.11 -11.34
CA LYS A 31 20.71 27.48 -10.27
C LYS A 31 19.82 26.42 -10.91
N ARG A 32 19.86 25.19 -10.37
CA ARG A 32 18.99 24.11 -10.85
C ARG A 32 17.56 24.60 -10.91
N VAL A 33 16.86 24.30 -12.01
CA VAL A 33 15.40 24.36 -12.05
C VAL A 33 14.91 23.67 -10.79
N SER A 34 14.13 24.38 -9.99
CA SER A 34 13.76 23.99 -8.63
C SER A 34 13.23 22.55 -8.63
N THR A 35 13.69 21.76 -7.67
CA THR A 35 13.13 20.42 -7.35
C THR A 35 11.62 20.45 -7.08
N ALA A 36 11.02 21.64 -6.93
CA ALA A 36 9.58 21.86 -6.83
C ALA A 36 8.79 21.47 -8.09
N GLU A 37 9.42 21.37 -9.27
CA GLU A 37 8.75 20.90 -10.50
C GLU A 37 8.93 19.40 -10.75
N VAL A 38 9.69 18.68 -9.92
CA VAL A 38 9.83 17.23 -10.06
C VAL A 38 8.65 16.56 -9.38
N GLU A 39 7.57 16.36 -10.13
CA GLU A 39 6.44 15.55 -9.71
C GLU A 39 6.92 14.15 -9.28
N MET A 40 6.63 13.77 -8.04
CA MET A 40 6.91 12.43 -7.56
C MET A 40 6.00 11.44 -8.28
N LYS A 41 6.60 10.45 -8.95
CA LYS A 41 5.82 9.37 -9.58
C LYS A 41 5.36 8.38 -8.53
N GLU A 42 4.33 7.60 -8.87
CA GLU A 42 3.86 6.56 -7.97
C GLU A 42 4.99 5.57 -7.64
N GLY A 43 5.28 5.42 -6.34
CA GLY A 43 6.34 4.55 -5.83
C GLY A 43 7.67 5.25 -5.55
N ASP A 44 7.86 6.49 -6.00
CA ASP A 44 8.96 7.33 -5.53
C ASP A 44 8.77 7.61 -4.03
N TRP A 45 9.87 7.74 -3.30
CA TRP A 45 9.83 7.77 -1.85
C TRP A 45 10.92 8.68 -1.28
N ASN A 46 10.56 9.44 -0.24
CA ASN A 46 11.51 10.24 0.52
C ASN A 46 12.12 9.39 1.63
N CYS A 47 13.44 9.50 1.80
CA CYS A 47 14.13 8.81 2.88
C CYS A 47 13.80 9.45 4.23
N LEU A 48 13.30 8.67 5.19
CA LEU A 48 12.93 9.15 6.52
C LEU A 48 14.12 9.65 7.37
N GLN A 49 15.37 9.37 6.96
CA GLN A 49 16.57 9.78 7.69
C GLN A 49 17.21 11.07 7.16
N CYS A 50 17.03 11.39 5.88
CA CYS A 50 17.75 12.50 5.24
C CYS A 50 16.93 13.27 4.21
N ASP A 51 15.62 12.99 4.13
CA ASP A 51 14.62 13.57 3.22
C ASP A 51 14.99 13.57 1.74
N PHE A 52 16.01 12.80 1.37
CA PHE A 52 16.40 12.67 -0.02
C PHE A 52 15.35 11.88 -0.77
N MET A 53 14.81 12.47 -1.85
CA MET A 53 13.86 11.81 -2.75
C MET A 53 14.57 10.72 -3.57
N ASN A 54 13.98 9.53 -3.59
CA ASN A 54 14.49 8.37 -4.30
C ASN A 54 13.45 7.85 -5.28
N PHE A 55 13.91 7.39 -6.44
CA PHE A 55 13.05 6.73 -7.41
C PHE A 55 12.50 5.39 -6.91
N ALA A 56 11.34 4.99 -7.44
CA ALA A 56 10.65 3.73 -7.16
C ALA A 56 11.48 2.46 -7.43
N SER A 57 12.58 2.55 -8.17
CA SER A 57 13.53 1.45 -8.38
C SER A 57 14.54 1.29 -7.24
N ASN A 58 14.79 2.33 -6.46
CA ASN A 58 15.84 2.34 -5.43
C ASN A 58 15.37 1.67 -4.14
N ARG A 59 15.94 0.51 -3.79
CA ARG A 59 15.60 -0.22 -2.54
C ARG A 59 16.27 0.34 -1.29
N LYS A 60 17.30 1.16 -1.48
CA LYS A 60 18.05 1.87 -0.44
C LYS A 60 18.20 3.32 -0.89
N CYS A 61 18.29 4.22 0.08
CA CYS A 61 18.48 5.64 -0.19
C CYS A 61 19.82 5.83 -0.93
N LEU A 62 19.82 6.56 -2.04
CA LEU A 62 21.06 6.82 -2.78
C LEU A 62 22.07 7.65 -1.97
N ARG A 63 21.59 8.47 -1.03
CA ARG A 63 22.43 9.33 -0.19
C ARG A 63 22.96 8.61 1.04
N CYS A 64 22.08 8.07 1.90
CA CYS A 64 22.48 7.51 3.20
C CYS A 64 22.43 5.97 3.28
N ARG A 65 21.99 5.28 2.21
CA ARG A 65 21.87 3.82 2.13
C ARG A 65 20.82 3.17 3.04
N GLU A 66 20.03 3.96 3.76
CA GLU A 66 18.90 3.45 4.55
C GLU A 66 17.90 2.69 3.65
N PRO A 67 17.39 1.51 4.04
CA PRO A 67 16.36 0.80 3.30
C PRO A 67 15.12 1.66 3.06
N ARG A 68 14.42 1.35 1.97
CA ARG A 68 13.10 1.91 1.70
C ARG A 68 12.14 1.60 2.86
N PRO A 69 11.34 2.57 3.32
CA PRO A 69 10.29 2.34 4.31
C PRO A 69 9.26 1.31 3.82
N LYS A 70 8.82 0.42 4.72
CA LYS A 70 7.69 -0.48 4.45
C LYS A 70 6.40 0.35 4.45
N ILE A 71 5.71 0.40 3.31
CA ILE A 71 4.46 1.15 3.16
C ILE A 71 3.29 0.24 3.57
N PRO A 72 2.48 0.62 4.59
CA PRO A 72 1.28 -0.13 4.96
C PRO A 72 0.33 -0.31 3.77
N GLY A 73 -0.26 -1.49 3.64
CA GLY A 73 -1.21 -1.77 2.55
C GLY A 73 -0.56 -1.99 1.16
N LYS A 74 0.77 -2.03 1.08
CA LYS A 74 1.50 -2.43 -0.12
C LYS A 74 2.52 -3.54 0.20
N TRP A 75 2.82 -4.38 -0.78
CA TRP A 75 3.87 -5.39 -0.70
C TRP A 75 4.76 -5.34 -1.94
N GLU A 76 6.02 -5.66 -1.77
CA GLU A 76 6.98 -5.73 -2.86
C GLU A 76 7.12 -7.16 -3.35
N CYS A 77 6.99 -7.38 -4.66
CA CYS A 77 7.12 -8.72 -5.23
C CYS A 77 8.53 -9.28 -5.07
N PRO A 78 8.73 -10.47 -4.47
CA PRO A 78 10.06 -11.05 -4.31
C PRO A 78 10.72 -11.41 -5.65
N SER A 79 9.92 -11.78 -6.66
CA SER A 79 10.43 -12.20 -7.97
C SER A 79 10.82 -11.05 -8.91
N CYS A 80 10.11 -9.91 -8.87
CA CYS A 80 10.30 -8.83 -9.86
C CYS A 80 10.30 -7.41 -9.27
N ASN A 81 10.26 -7.30 -7.94
CA ASN A 81 10.32 -6.04 -7.18
C ASN A 81 9.19 -5.05 -7.44
N PHE A 82 8.15 -5.48 -8.16
CA PHE A 82 6.98 -4.66 -8.41
C PHE A 82 6.21 -4.42 -7.11
N MET A 83 5.86 -3.15 -6.85
CA MET A 83 5.04 -2.76 -5.72
C MET A 83 3.57 -3.05 -6.01
N ASN A 84 2.99 -3.97 -5.25
CA ASN A 84 1.59 -4.38 -5.36
C ASN A 84 0.79 -3.83 -4.18
N PHE A 85 -0.53 -3.71 -4.36
CA PHE A 85 -1.45 -3.44 -3.26
C PHE A 85 -1.70 -4.72 -2.44
N SER A 86 -1.86 -4.62 -1.12
CA SER A 86 -2.14 -5.76 -0.23
C SER A 86 -3.41 -6.54 -0.57
N ARG A 87 -4.35 -5.95 -1.32
CA ARG A 87 -5.51 -6.67 -1.84
C ARG A 87 -5.12 -7.71 -2.90
N ASN A 88 -4.05 -7.48 -3.65
CA ASN A 88 -3.60 -8.38 -4.70
C ASN A 88 -2.82 -9.53 -4.07
N ILE A 89 -3.30 -10.77 -4.27
CA ILE A 89 -2.65 -11.99 -3.80
C ILE A 89 -1.58 -12.50 -4.77
N ARG A 90 -1.56 -11.98 -6.00
CA ARG A 90 -0.56 -12.24 -7.03
C ARG A 90 0.01 -10.93 -7.55
N CYS A 91 1.24 -10.98 -8.02
CA CYS A 91 1.92 -9.82 -8.58
C CYS A 91 1.25 -9.40 -9.89
N LEU A 92 0.87 -8.12 -10.03
CA LEU A 92 0.27 -7.61 -11.27
C LEU A 92 1.23 -7.59 -12.47
N LYS A 93 2.54 -7.68 -12.22
CA LYS A 93 3.56 -7.61 -13.28
C LYS A 93 4.02 -8.99 -13.77
N CYS A 94 4.13 -9.96 -12.87
CA CYS A 94 4.74 -11.27 -13.20
C CYS A 94 3.97 -12.46 -12.64
N GLU A 95 2.76 -12.24 -12.09
CA GLU A 95 1.85 -13.26 -11.58
C GLU A 95 2.35 -14.12 -10.41
N ALA A 96 3.59 -13.89 -9.96
CA ALA A 96 4.17 -14.55 -8.81
C ALA A 96 3.26 -14.41 -7.59
N GLU A 97 3.16 -15.49 -6.83
CA GLU A 97 2.39 -15.52 -5.58
C GLU A 97 2.92 -14.44 -4.63
N GLY A 98 1.99 -13.64 -4.12
CA GLY A 98 2.28 -12.62 -3.14
C GLY A 98 2.56 -13.22 -1.76
N PRO A 99 2.96 -12.39 -0.80
CA PRO A 99 3.01 -12.83 0.59
C PRO A 99 1.65 -13.41 0.94
N LYS A 100 1.64 -14.65 1.46
CA LYS A 100 0.43 -15.24 2.03
C LYS A 100 -0.13 -14.18 2.97
N ARG A 101 -1.37 -13.73 2.72
CA ARG A 101 -2.07 -12.89 3.70
C ARG A 101 -1.91 -13.63 5.02
N VAL A 102 -1.36 -12.93 6.03
CA VAL A 102 -1.36 -13.43 7.41
C VAL A 102 -2.78 -13.89 7.61
N SER A 103 -2.95 -15.21 7.70
CA SER A 103 -4.29 -15.76 7.70
C SER A 103 -4.99 -15.19 8.92
N ALA A 104 -6.32 -15.05 8.87
CA ALA A 104 -7.07 -14.67 10.06
C ALA A 104 -6.79 -15.61 11.26
N ALA A 105 -6.17 -16.77 11.04
CA ALA A 105 -5.73 -17.72 12.06
C ALA A 105 -4.41 -17.34 12.77
N GLU A 106 -3.59 -16.42 12.24
CA GLU A 106 -2.35 -15.95 12.88
C GLU A 106 -2.49 -14.55 13.49
N VAL A 107 -3.65 -13.88 13.28
CA VAL A 107 -3.96 -12.66 14.01
C VAL A 107 -4.48 -13.07 15.38
N GLU A 108 -3.60 -13.05 16.39
CA GLU A 108 -4.05 -13.03 17.79
C GLU A 108 -5.10 -11.92 17.92
N MET A 109 -6.35 -12.31 18.18
CA MET A 109 -7.43 -11.37 18.43
C MET A 109 -7.00 -10.46 19.57
N LYS A 110 -6.86 -9.16 19.29
CA LYS A 110 -6.48 -8.20 20.33
C LYS A 110 -7.65 -8.01 21.27
N ILE A 111 -7.35 -7.68 22.53
CA ILE A 111 -8.37 -7.35 23.51
C ILE A 111 -9.29 -6.26 22.92
N GLY A 112 -10.57 -6.60 22.77
CA GLY A 112 -11.60 -5.71 22.23
C GLY A 112 -12.02 -6.00 20.79
N ASP A 113 -11.27 -6.79 20.02
CA ASP A 113 -11.74 -7.33 18.73
C ASP A 113 -12.93 -8.28 18.97
N TRP A 114 -13.88 -8.33 18.04
CA TRP A 114 -15.14 -9.04 18.24
C TRP A 114 -15.62 -9.73 16.97
N ASN A 115 -16.09 -10.97 17.12
CA ASN A 115 -16.76 -11.68 16.04
C ASN A 115 -18.22 -11.28 16.02
N CYS A 116 -18.76 -11.03 14.83
CA CYS A 116 -20.17 -10.72 14.68
C CYS A 116 -21.01 -11.95 15.06
N PRO A 117 -22.01 -11.83 15.94
CA PRO A 117 -22.84 -12.98 16.33
C PRO A 117 -23.72 -13.49 15.19
N GLN A 118 -23.97 -12.66 14.16
CA GLN A 118 -24.86 -12.99 13.06
C GLN A 118 -24.16 -13.64 11.87
N CYS A 119 -22.87 -13.35 11.64
CA CYS A 119 -22.15 -13.83 10.45
C CYS A 119 -20.72 -14.26 10.71
N GLU A 120 -20.30 -14.31 11.98
CA GLU A 120 -18.96 -14.72 12.44
C GLU A 120 -17.79 -13.90 11.91
N PHE A 121 -18.05 -12.88 11.10
CA PHE A 121 -17.04 -11.99 10.57
C PHE A 121 -16.30 -11.28 11.72
N MET A 122 -14.97 -11.38 11.73
CA MET A 122 -14.12 -10.73 12.71
C MET A 122 -14.06 -9.21 12.45
N ASN A 123 -14.32 -8.42 13.48
CA ASN A 123 -14.28 -6.97 13.44
C ASN A 123 -13.26 -6.44 14.44
N PHE A 124 -12.55 -5.37 14.06
CA PHE A 124 -11.66 -4.66 14.97
C PHE A 124 -12.41 -3.95 16.10
N ALA A 125 -11.75 -3.77 17.24
CA ALA A 125 -12.30 -3.12 18.43
C ALA A 125 -12.91 -1.72 18.19
N SER A 126 -12.40 -0.98 17.19
CA SER A 126 -12.91 0.34 16.82
C SER A 126 -14.28 0.29 16.13
N ASN A 127 -14.66 -0.85 15.56
CA ASN A 127 -15.89 -0.99 14.81
C ASN A 127 -17.08 -1.12 15.76
N ARG A 128 -18.03 -0.18 15.66
CA ARG A 128 -19.30 -0.19 16.43
C ARG A 128 -20.41 -1.01 15.74
N LYS A 129 -20.21 -1.40 14.49
CA LYS A 129 -21.09 -2.22 13.66
C LYS A 129 -20.24 -3.17 12.82
N CYS A 130 -20.79 -4.32 12.46
CA CYS A 130 -20.10 -5.31 11.65
C CYS A 130 -19.83 -4.75 10.25
N LEU A 131 -18.62 -4.92 9.72
CA LEU A 131 -18.30 -4.44 8.37
C LEU A 131 -18.94 -5.29 7.26
N HIS A 132 -19.34 -6.52 7.57
CA HIS A 132 -19.97 -7.42 6.62
C HIS A 132 -21.50 -7.27 6.60
N CYS A 133 -22.17 -7.39 7.75
CA CYS A 133 -23.65 -7.37 7.83
C CYS A 133 -24.25 -6.13 8.54
N ARG A 134 -23.41 -5.20 9.03
CA ARG A 134 -23.82 -3.98 9.76
C ARG A 134 -24.51 -4.17 11.12
N GLU A 135 -24.57 -5.40 11.62
CA GLU A 135 -25.05 -5.72 12.97
C GLU A 135 -24.29 -4.88 14.03
N PRO A 136 -24.95 -4.21 14.98
CA PRO A 136 -24.28 -3.48 16.05
C PRO A 136 -23.35 -4.37 16.89
N ARG A 137 -22.29 -3.77 17.41
CA ARG A 137 -21.38 -4.45 18.33
C ARG A 137 -22.16 -4.89 19.59
N PRO A 138 -22.05 -6.16 20.01
CA PRO A 138 -22.65 -6.61 21.27
C PRO A 138 -22.14 -5.82 22.46
N LYS A 139 -23.02 -5.42 23.37
CA LYS A 139 -22.65 -4.82 24.66
C LYS A 139 -22.14 -5.93 25.57
N ILE A 140 -20.97 -5.77 26.15
CA ILE A 140 -20.44 -6.70 27.17
C ILE A 140 -21.31 -6.50 28.43
N LEU A 141 -22.00 -7.54 28.88
CA LEU A 141 -22.73 -7.54 30.15
C LEU A 141 -21.71 -7.65 31.31
N GLU A 142 -21.87 -6.86 32.35
CA GLU A 142 -20.87 -6.47 33.37
C GLU A 142 -20.27 -7.57 34.29
N ASN A 143 -20.33 -8.84 33.93
CA ASN A 143 -19.77 -9.92 34.78
C ASN A 143 -18.60 -10.63 34.11
N GLY A 144 -17.55 -9.89 33.71
CA GLY A 144 -16.15 -10.33 33.62
C GLY A 144 -15.78 -11.58 32.80
N ASN A 145 -16.74 -12.31 32.27
CA ASN A 145 -16.59 -13.52 31.50
C ASN A 145 -17.25 -13.23 30.16
N ALA A 146 -16.45 -13.04 29.12
CA ALA A 146 -16.93 -13.29 27.78
C ALA A 146 -17.57 -14.68 27.78
N PRO A 147 -18.68 -14.93 27.07
CA PRO A 147 -19.08 -16.30 26.82
C PRO A 147 -17.89 -16.94 26.11
N HIS A 148 -17.15 -17.73 26.86
CA HIS A 148 -16.23 -18.69 26.32
C HIS A 148 -17.16 -19.66 25.61
N VAL A 149 -17.55 -19.32 24.37
CA VAL A 149 -18.17 -20.28 23.45
C VAL A 149 -17.02 -21.18 23.04
N THR A 150 -16.59 -22.02 23.98
CA THR A 150 -16.04 -23.32 23.64
C THR A 150 -17.06 -24.04 22.79
N LEU A 151 -16.56 -24.85 21.85
CA LEU A 151 -17.24 -25.83 21.01
C LEU A 151 -17.74 -25.22 19.69
N ASN A 152 -17.33 -25.64 18.50
CA ASN A 152 -16.55 -26.79 18.05
C ASN A 152 -15.93 -26.41 16.69
N TYR A 153 -14.62 -26.58 16.52
CA TYR A 153 -14.01 -26.61 15.19
C TYR A 153 -14.44 -27.90 14.48
N ARG A 154 -15.66 -27.91 13.94
CA ARG A 154 -16.04 -28.86 12.89
C ARG A 154 -15.73 -28.20 11.56
N LYS A 155 -14.60 -28.66 11.01
CA LYS A 155 -14.28 -28.70 9.58
C LYS A 155 -15.53 -28.53 8.72
N ASN A 156 -15.63 -27.41 8.02
CA ASN A 156 -16.21 -27.35 6.68
C ASN A 156 -15.79 -26.04 6.02
N ILE A 157 -14.68 -26.12 5.31
CA ILE A 157 -14.41 -25.22 4.18
C ILE A 157 -15.35 -25.66 3.07
N ALA A 158 -16.41 -24.90 2.88
CA ALA A 158 -17.12 -24.81 1.61
C ALA A 158 -17.68 -23.38 1.51
N CYS A 159 -16.87 -22.46 1.02
CA CYS A 159 -17.37 -21.20 0.50
C CYS A 159 -18.00 -21.52 -0.88
N LEU A 160 -19.21 -22.09 -0.86
CA LEU A 160 -20.04 -22.20 -2.05
C LEU A 160 -20.71 -20.84 -2.27
N CYS A 161 -19.97 -19.92 -2.84
CA CYS A 161 -20.53 -18.69 -3.36
C CYS A 161 -21.19 -19.00 -4.72
N ASN A 162 -22.40 -19.57 -4.70
CA ASN A 162 -23.29 -19.52 -5.86
C ASN A 162 -23.91 -18.13 -5.92
N CYS A 163 -23.21 -17.20 -6.58
CA CYS A 163 -23.78 -15.92 -6.97
C CYS A 163 -24.75 -16.13 -8.16
N GLU A 164 -25.96 -16.61 -7.90
CA GLU A 164 -27.07 -16.42 -8.84
C GLU A 164 -27.61 -15.00 -8.67
N ARG A 165 -27.42 -14.16 -9.69
CA ARG A 165 -28.06 -12.85 -9.77
C ARG A 165 -29.57 -13.05 -9.94
N PRO A 166 -30.43 -12.32 -9.23
CA PRO A 166 -31.84 -12.24 -9.60
C PRO A 166 -31.96 -11.54 -10.96
N ARG A 167 -32.58 -12.21 -11.94
CA ARG A 167 -33.19 -11.52 -13.09
C ARG A 167 -34.47 -10.87 -12.58
N GLU A 168 -34.47 -9.55 -12.43
CA GLU A 168 -35.72 -8.81 -12.29
C GLU A 168 -36.45 -8.86 -13.64
N ARG A 169 -37.60 -9.53 -13.62
CA ARG A 169 -38.57 -9.61 -14.72
C ARG A 169 -39.53 -8.44 -14.53
N ALA A 170 -39.40 -7.40 -15.36
CA ALA A 170 -40.37 -6.32 -15.42
C ALA A 170 -41.64 -6.81 -16.16
N THR A 171 -42.67 -7.13 -15.39
CA THR A 171 -44.10 -6.99 -15.74
C THR A 171 -44.52 -5.61 -15.22
N SER A 172 -45.36 -4.75 -15.80
CA SER A 172 -46.54 -4.83 -16.69
C SER A 172 -46.62 -3.50 -17.47
N GLU A 173 -47.02 -3.41 -18.74
CA GLU A 173 -48.39 -3.45 -19.29
C GLU A 173 -49.26 -2.21 -18.96
N TYR A 174 -49.86 -1.64 -20.02
CA TYR A 174 -50.85 -0.55 -20.16
C TYR A 174 -50.28 0.89 -20.05
N GLU A 175 -50.45 1.81 -21.01
CA GLU A 175 -51.49 2.03 -22.03
C GLU A 175 -50.92 2.35 -23.43
#